data_AF-A0A852ZKS8-F1
#
_entry.id   AF-A0A852ZKS8-F1
#
_cell.length_a   1.000
_cell.length_b   1.000
_cell.length_c   1.000
_cell.angle_alpha   90.00
_cell.angle_beta   90.00
_cell.angle_gamma   90.00
#
_symmetry.space_group_name_H-M   'P 1'
#
loop_
_entity.id
_entity.type
_entity.pdbx_description
1 polymer ?
#
loop_
_entity_poly.entity_id
_entity_poly.type
_entity_poly.pdbx_seq_one_letter_code
_entity_poly.pdbx_strand_id
1 'polypeptide(L)'
;MAATGVRELPSNVSWVVTQALHPSDGAADGDGGSASRAMAGERGKVPLTGESLESRLKRARSASEKAHRAEQEARAEANHAKELADAVRKTNEQGRARVRDAKSEAAEEVRRRVEEARERADAMVEGERERAQADADATVHKVGERFEGELDKSRARAEAAQQRAQEKIAEATQRLARARKLADAAAEAAQAAAEAARGKAEELAAGEVRRTAAPKERRAAEAKAVQKKVAGSGAKVARQMSSGRTDQDLRSMTKPELVDLAGALGVETRSSMNKQQLLRAVRRAARKAA
;
A
#
# COMPACT_ATOMS: atom_id res chain seq x y z
N MET A 1 -11.94 13.36 38.43
CA MET A 1 -12.78 13.47 39.63
C MET A 1 -11.88 13.36 40.85
N ALA A 2 -11.92 14.40 41.71
CA ALA A 2 -11.56 14.52 43.14
C ALA A 2 -10.54 13.54 43.78
N ALA A 3 -9.61 13.93 44.64
CA ALA A 3 -9.16 15.21 45.17
C ALA A 3 -7.80 14.96 45.85
N THR A 4 -6.82 15.81 45.57
CA THR A 4 -5.53 15.91 46.27
C THR A 4 -5.75 16.48 47.67
N GLY A 5 -5.59 15.64 48.70
CA GLY A 5 -5.77 16.01 50.10
C GLY A 5 -4.59 16.79 50.67
N VAL A 6 -4.76 18.11 50.74
CA VAL A 6 -4.32 19.02 51.81
C VAL A 6 -2.84 18.92 52.23
N ARG A 7 -2.01 19.57 51.42
CA ARG A 7 -0.87 20.36 51.89
C ARG A 7 -1.43 21.71 52.41
N GLU A 8 -0.71 22.33 53.34
CA GLU A 8 -0.95 23.67 53.93
C GLU A 8 -1.76 23.71 55.24
N LEU A 9 -1.09 23.28 56.32
CA LEU A 9 -1.32 23.88 57.64
C LEU A 9 -0.67 25.28 57.65
N PRO A 10 -1.40 26.35 58.01
CA PRO A 10 -0.84 27.69 58.08
C PRO A 10 0.23 27.80 59.17
N SER A 11 1.37 28.38 58.77
CA SER A 11 2.60 28.68 59.52
C SER A 11 2.42 29.73 60.66
N ASN A 12 1.32 29.66 61.41
CA ASN A 12 0.88 30.79 62.24
C ASN A 12 0.80 30.45 63.75
N VAL A 13 1.05 29.19 64.13
CA VAL A 13 0.88 28.74 65.53
C VAL A 13 2.17 28.88 66.35
N SER A 14 3.30 29.25 65.73
CA SER A 14 4.59 29.44 66.42
C SER A 14 4.78 30.82 67.07
N TRP A 15 3.86 31.77 66.88
CA TRP A 15 3.99 33.11 67.47
C TRP A 15 3.29 33.27 68.83
N VAL A 16 2.31 32.43 69.17
CA VAL A 16 1.49 32.60 70.40
C VAL A 16 2.10 31.97 71.66
N VAL A 17 3.17 31.17 71.56
CA VAL A 17 3.84 30.59 72.75
C VAL A 17 5.00 31.47 73.26
N THR A 18 5.42 32.49 72.51
CA THR A 18 6.56 33.36 72.88
C THR A 18 6.13 34.64 73.61
N GLN A 19 4.83 34.88 73.82
CA GLN A 19 4.30 36.07 74.49
C GLN A 19 4.13 35.93 76.01
N ALA A 20 4.67 34.85 76.61
CA ALA A 20 4.67 34.65 78.07
C ALA A 20 6.04 34.91 78.73
N LEU A 21 7.08 35.23 77.97
CA LEU A 21 8.43 35.48 78.50
C LEU A 21 9.11 36.66 77.78
N HIS A 22 8.58 37.88 78.03
CA HIS A 22 9.16 39.21 77.75
C HIS A 22 9.18 39.65 76.27
N PRO A 23 9.15 40.96 75.87
CA PRO A 23 9.48 42.18 76.63
C PRO A 23 8.65 43.48 76.35
N SER A 24 8.87 44.51 77.19
CA SER A 24 8.80 45.99 77.00
C SER A 24 8.32 46.61 78.33
N ASP A 25 9.13 47.32 79.12
CA ASP A 25 9.94 48.52 78.81
C ASP A 25 9.19 49.52 77.95
N GLY A 26 8.40 50.37 78.62
CA GLY A 26 7.93 51.63 78.06
C GLY A 26 6.63 52.16 78.66
N ALA A 27 6.73 53.27 79.40
CA ALA A 27 5.69 54.28 79.65
C ALA A 27 4.75 54.11 80.88
N ALA A 28 5.23 54.59 82.02
CA ALA A 28 4.53 55.60 82.81
C ALA A 28 5.58 56.69 83.14
N ASP A 29 5.63 57.80 82.40
CA ASP A 29 4.88 59.05 82.63
C ASP A 29 5.14 59.69 84.01
N GLY A 30 5.67 60.92 83.96
CA GLY A 30 5.40 61.97 84.96
C GLY A 30 6.47 62.25 86.01
N ASP A 31 6.87 63.52 86.08
CA ASP A 31 7.61 64.24 87.13
C ASP A 31 9.12 63.91 87.27
N GLY A 32 10.06 64.78 86.87
CA GLY A 32 9.96 66.24 86.84
C GLY A 32 9.87 66.79 88.26
N GLY A 33 10.98 66.85 89.00
CA GLY A 33 10.91 67.46 90.33
C GLY A 33 12.13 67.28 91.21
N SER A 34 13.10 68.18 91.05
CA SER A 34 13.68 68.94 92.18
C SER A 34 13.64 68.31 93.58
N ALA A 35 14.77 67.79 94.06
CA ALA A 35 15.24 67.91 95.46
C ALA A 35 16.66 67.32 95.56
N SER A 36 17.75 67.99 95.17
CA SER A 36 18.34 69.15 95.86
C SER A 36 17.46 69.74 96.96
N ARG A 37 17.35 69.07 98.10
CA ARG A 37 16.89 69.69 99.34
C ARG A 37 17.40 68.96 100.58
N ALA A 38 18.09 69.74 101.41
CA ALA A 38 18.49 69.51 102.79
C ALA A 38 19.54 68.38 103.01
N MET A 39 20.82 68.61 103.29
CA MET A 39 21.47 69.77 103.92
C MET A 39 20.62 70.41 105.02
N ALA A 40 20.06 69.57 105.90
CA ALA A 40 19.83 69.92 107.29
C ALA A 40 20.93 69.14 108.04
N GLY A 41 22.05 69.76 108.38
CA GLY A 41 22.05 70.92 109.26
C GLY A 41 21.81 70.52 110.71
N GLU A 42 21.92 69.24 111.06
CA GLU A 42 22.03 68.84 112.47
C GLU A 42 23.51 68.83 112.84
N ARG A 43 23.99 70.02 113.22
CA ARG A 43 25.10 70.19 114.16
C ARG A 43 24.72 69.45 115.44
N GLY A 44 24.86 68.13 115.43
CA GLY A 44 24.88 67.32 116.63
C GLY A 44 25.99 67.89 117.49
N LYS A 45 25.60 68.67 118.51
CA LYS A 45 26.46 69.13 119.59
C LYS A 45 27.30 67.94 120.02
N VAL A 46 28.57 67.91 119.62
CA VAL A 46 29.52 66.96 120.18
C VAL A 46 29.57 67.29 121.66
N PRO A 47 29.14 66.40 122.56
CA PRO A 47 29.26 66.67 123.98
C PRO A 47 30.75 66.89 124.26
N LEU A 48 31.13 68.10 124.69
CA LEU A 48 32.45 68.43 125.24
C LEU A 48 32.57 67.87 126.67
N THR A 49 31.99 66.71 126.94
CA THR A 49 32.15 65.97 128.18
C THR A 49 33.30 64.99 127.98
N GLY A 50 34.50 65.41 128.38
CA GLY A 50 35.56 64.60 129.00
C GLY A 50 35.85 63.15 128.57
N GLU A 51 35.52 62.71 127.35
CA GLU A 51 36.02 61.42 126.87
C GLU A 51 37.52 61.56 126.54
N SER A 52 38.36 60.77 127.21
CA SER A 52 39.80 60.78 126.99
C SER A 52 40.13 60.43 125.52
N LEU A 53 41.21 61.02 124.99
CA LEU A 53 41.72 60.77 123.63
C LEU A 53 41.86 59.27 123.31
N GLU A 54 42.16 58.48 124.32
CA GLU A 54 42.25 57.02 124.30
C GLU A 54 40.91 56.34 123.96
N SER A 55 39.78 56.84 124.46
CA SER A 55 38.44 56.33 124.13
C SER A 55 38.07 56.55 122.66
N ARG A 56 38.51 57.69 122.08
CA ARG A 56 38.33 57.99 120.64
C ARG A 56 39.21 57.11 119.77
N LEU A 57 40.47 56.89 120.16
CA LEU A 57 41.37 55.97 119.46
C LEU A 57 40.86 54.52 119.51
N LYS A 58 40.33 54.07 120.66
CA LYS A 58 39.71 52.73 120.79
C LYS A 58 38.48 52.59 119.89
N ARG A 59 37.63 53.62 119.82
CA ARG A 59 36.44 53.64 118.94
C ARG A 59 36.83 53.65 117.46
N ALA A 60 37.86 54.42 117.09
CA ALA A 60 38.40 54.43 115.72
C ALA A 60 39.02 53.09 115.33
N ARG A 61 39.78 52.43 116.21
CA ARG A 61 40.32 51.08 115.98
C ARG A 61 39.20 50.05 115.82
N SER A 62 38.20 50.06 116.70
CA SER A 62 37.04 49.17 116.57
C SER A 62 36.24 49.41 115.28
N ALA A 63 36.08 50.67 114.87
CA ALA A 63 35.43 51.00 113.60
C ALA A 63 36.26 50.51 112.39
N SER A 64 37.59 50.68 112.42
CA SER A 64 38.48 50.17 111.38
C SER A 64 38.47 48.64 111.30
N GLU A 65 38.47 47.93 112.44
CA GLU A 65 38.36 46.48 112.48
C GLU A 65 37.03 45.98 111.91
N LYS A 66 35.92 46.65 112.26
CA LYS A 66 34.60 46.36 111.69
C LYS A 66 34.56 46.60 110.18
N ALA A 67 35.12 47.72 109.72
CA ALA A 67 35.21 48.03 108.29
C ALA A 67 36.05 46.98 107.55
N HIS A 68 37.17 46.54 108.14
CA HIS A 68 38.02 45.52 107.53
C HIS A 68 37.34 44.14 107.49
N ARG A 69 36.58 43.75 108.54
CA ARG A 69 35.76 42.53 108.50
C ARG A 69 34.69 42.59 107.42
N ALA A 70 33.95 43.70 107.34
CA ALA A 70 32.94 43.90 106.32
C ALA A 70 33.55 43.86 104.89
N GLU A 71 34.74 44.42 104.70
CA GLU A 71 35.47 44.31 103.43
C GLU A 71 35.85 42.87 103.10
N GLN A 72 36.34 42.09 104.08
CA GLN A 72 36.68 40.68 103.87
C GLN A 72 35.44 39.85 103.52
N GLU A 73 34.32 40.08 104.22
CA GLU A 73 33.03 39.44 103.93
C GLU A 73 32.54 39.78 102.52
N ALA A 74 32.56 41.08 102.14
CA ALA A 74 32.18 41.52 100.81
C ALA A 74 33.07 40.92 99.70
N ARG A 75 34.38 40.78 99.94
CA ARG A 75 35.30 40.11 99.02
C ARG A 75 35.01 38.61 98.91
N ALA A 76 34.71 37.93 100.01
CA ALA A 76 34.34 36.52 100.01
C ALA A 76 33.04 36.29 99.23
N GLU A 77 32.02 37.14 99.45
CA GLU A 77 30.75 37.07 98.73
C GLU A 77 30.91 37.40 97.23
N ALA A 78 31.75 38.38 96.87
CA ALA A 78 32.07 38.69 95.49
C ALA A 78 32.80 37.53 94.77
N ASN A 79 33.72 36.86 95.46
CA ASN A 79 34.40 35.67 94.93
C ASN A 79 33.42 34.50 94.72
N HIS A 80 32.55 34.24 95.69
CA HIS A 80 31.51 33.22 95.57
C HIS A 80 30.53 33.52 94.42
N ALA A 81 30.09 34.78 94.29
CA ALA A 81 29.24 35.21 93.17
C ALA A 81 29.94 35.02 91.80
N LYS A 82 31.25 35.29 91.72
CA LYS A 82 32.05 35.03 90.52
C LYS A 82 32.11 33.53 90.19
N GLU A 83 32.38 32.68 91.17
CA GLU A 83 32.41 31.21 90.98
C GLU A 83 31.07 30.68 90.46
N LEU A 84 29.95 31.15 91.03
CA LEU A 84 28.60 30.81 90.54
C LEU A 84 28.38 31.31 89.11
N ALA A 85 28.79 32.53 88.78
CA ALA A 85 28.67 33.07 87.43
C ALA A 85 29.50 32.26 86.40
N ASP A 86 30.71 31.86 86.77
CA ASP A 86 31.57 31.02 85.92
C ASP A 86 30.98 29.60 85.75
N ALA A 87 30.38 29.03 86.80
CA ALA A 87 29.66 27.76 86.73
C ALA A 87 28.44 27.82 85.80
N VAL A 88 27.67 28.92 85.86
CA VAL A 88 26.53 29.16 84.95
C VAL A 88 27.01 29.31 83.51
N ARG A 89 28.09 30.07 83.25
CA ARG A 89 28.68 30.21 81.91
C ARG A 89 29.09 28.86 81.35
N LYS A 90 29.83 28.06 82.13
CA LYS A 90 30.26 26.71 81.73
C LYS A 90 29.08 25.81 81.42
N THR A 91 28.03 25.84 82.24
CA THR A 91 26.81 25.05 82.01
C THR A 91 26.08 25.48 80.74
N ASN A 92 26.01 26.79 80.46
CA ASN A 92 25.39 27.31 79.24
C ASN A 92 26.20 26.93 77.99
N GLU A 93 27.53 27.01 78.04
CA GLU A 93 28.40 26.55 76.94
C GLU A 93 28.22 25.06 76.66
N GLN A 94 28.19 24.23 77.70
CA GLN A 94 27.92 22.80 77.58
C GLN A 94 26.51 22.52 77.02
N GLY A 95 25.50 23.27 77.48
CA GLY A 95 24.14 23.17 76.96
C GLY A 95 24.06 23.53 75.47
N ARG A 96 24.70 24.63 75.06
CA ARG A 96 24.79 25.05 73.66
C ARG A 96 25.55 24.05 72.80
N ALA A 97 26.61 23.44 73.31
CA ALA A 97 27.32 22.37 72.61
C ALA A 97 26.39 21.17 72.36
N ARG A 98 25.73 20.64 73.41
CA ARG A 98 24.78 19.52 73.30
C ARG A 98 23.63 19.81 72.32
N VAL A 99 23.10 21.03 72.33
CA VAL A 99 22.05 21.43 71.37
C VAL A 99 22.58 21.47 69.93
N ARG A 100 23.82 21.90 69.70
CA ARG A 100 24.44 21.87 68.37
C ARG A 100 24.71 20.44 67.90
N ASP A 101 25.17 19.57 68.78
CA ASP A 101 25.43 18.17 68.46
C ASP A 101 24.11 17.45 68.10
N ALA A 102 23.08 17.62 68.94
CA ALA A 102 21.75 17.07 68.67
C ALA A 102 21.12 17.60 67.37
N LYS A 103 21.33 18.88 67.04
CA LYS A 103 20.87 19.44 65.75
C LYS A 103 21.62 18.85 64.56
N SER A 104 22.93 18.62 64.70
CA SER A 104 23.74 17.99 63.65
C SER A 104 23.32 16.55 63.43
N GLU A 105 23.16 15.76 64.49
CA GLU A 105 22.67 14.37 64.43
C GLU A 105 21.27 14.28 63.79
N ALA A 106 20.35 15.17 64.19
CA ALA A 106 19.03 15.22 63.59
C ALA A 106 19.06 15.60 62.10
N ALA A 107 19.96 16.51 61.70
CA ALA A 107 20.14 16.88 60.30
C ALA A 107 20.68 15.73 59.46
N GLU A 108 21.65 14.97 59.97
CA GLU A 108 22.19 13.78 59.30
C GLU A 108 21.14 12.67 59.18
N GLU A 109 20.33 12.45 60.21
CA GLU A 109 19.23 11.48 60.13
C GLU A 109 18.18 11.87 59.06
N VAL A 110 17.85 13.15 58.97
CA VAL A 110 16.94 13.65 57.92
C VAL A 110 17.56 13.45 56.54
N ARG A 111 18.85 13.75 56.36
CA ARG A 111 19.56 13.51 55.08
C ARG A 111 19.50 12.05 54.68
N ARG A 112 19.84 11.15 55.61
CA ARG A 112 19.80 9.69 55.39
C ARG A 112 18.42 9.22 54.95
N ARG A 113 17.36 9.64 55.65
CA ARG A 113 15.98 9.27 55.28
C ARG A 113 15.56 9.81 53.92
N VAL A 114 16.01 11.02 53.56
CA VAL A 114 15.73 11.60 52.24
C VAL A 114 16.45 10.83 51.14
N GLU A 115 17.69 10.42 51.36
CA GLU A 115 18.45 9.60 50.42
C GLU A 115 17.81 8.22 50.22
N GLU A 116 17.50 7.50 51.30
CA GLU A 116 16.80 6.21 51.22
C GLU A 116 15.43 6.32 50.54
N ALA A 117 14.71 7.43 50.72
CA ALA A 117 13.43 7.66 50.06
C ALA A 117 13.60 7.92 48.56
N ARG A 118 14.67 8.63 48.16
CA ARG A 118 15.02 8.86 46.76
C ARG A 118 15.41 7.56 46.08
N GLU A 119 16.29 6.77 46.67
CA GLU A 119 16.70 5.47 46.13
C GLU A 119 15.50 4.55 45.91
N ARG A 120 14.58 4.49 46.88
CA ARG A 120 13.34 3.70 46.75
C ARG A 120 12.42 4.22 45.64
N ALA A 121 12.30 5.52 45.49
CA ALA A 121 11.50 6.12 44.43
C ALA A 121 12.13 5.85 43.04
N ASP A 122 13.44 6.01 42.92
CA ASP A 122 14.18 5.78 41.68
C ASP A 122 14.09 4.30 41.27
N ALA A 123 14.25 3.36 42.21
CA ALA A 123 14.07 1.94 41.97
C ALA A 123 12.64 1.59 41.51
N MET A 124 11.62 2.25 42.07
CA MET A 124 10.23 2.06 41.66
C MET A 124 9.99 2.58 40.24
N VAL A 125 10.52 3.75 39.90
CA VAL A 125 10.40 4.34 38.55
C VAL A 125 11.11 3.47 37.53
N GLU A 126 12.31 2.97 37.84
CA GLU A 126 13.06 2.12 36.91
C GLU A 126 12.36 0.77 36.70
N GLY A 127 11.87 0.13 37.77
CA GLY A 127 11.09 -1.10 37.64
C GLY A 127 9.79 -0.93 36.83
N GLU A 128 9.13 0.23 36.93
CA GLU A 128 7.95 0.53 36.11
C GLU A 128 8.31 0.79 34.65
N ARG A 129 9.46 1.45 34.38
CA ARG A 129 9.97 1.63 33.02
C ARG A 129 10.30 0.31 32.35
N GLU A 130 10.98 -0.59 33.05
CA GLU A 130 11.30 -1.93 32.54
C GLU A 130 10.04 -2.72 32.18
N ARG A 131 9.01 -2.68 33.03
CA ARG A 131 7.71 -3.30 32.75
C ARG A 131 7.02 -2.68 31.54
N ALA A 132 6.94 -1.36 31.50
CA ALA A 132 6.32 -0.66 30.37
C ALA A 132 7.05 -0.96 29.05
N GLN A 133 8.39 -1.05 29.08
CA GLN A 133 9.19 -1.43 27.92
C GLN A 133 8.92 -2.89 27.51
N ALA A 134 8.88 -3.82 28.46
CA ALA A 134 8.56 -5.23 28.18
C ALA A 134 7.16 -5.41 27.58
N ASP A 135 6.16 -4.66 28.08
CA ASP A 135 4.79 -4.67 27.55
C ASP A 135 4.72 -4.09 26.12
N ALA A 136 5.49 -3.02 25.86
CA ALA A 136 5.60 -2.43 24.54
C ALA A 136 6.25 -3.41 23.54
N ASP A 137 7.35 -4.06 23.94
CA ASP A 137 8.06 -5.03 23.12
C ASP A 137 7.19 -6.28 22.86
N ALA A 138 6.46 -6.76 23.86
CA ALA A 138 5.50 -7.85 23.70
C ALA A 138 4.37 -7.49 22.72
N THR A 139 3.90 -6.24 22.74
CA THR A 139 2.89 -5.73 21.81
C THR A 139 3.44 -5.69 20.39
N VAL A 140 4.64 -5.16 20.19
CA VAL A 140 5.31 -5.12 18.88
C VAL A 140 5.53 -6.53 18.34
N HIS A 141 6.01 -7.46 19.18
CA HIS A 141 6.19 -8.86 18.81
C HIS A 141 4.89 -9.51 18.33
N LYS A 142 3.81 -9.36 19.10
CA LYS A 142 2.49 -9.91 18.75
C LYS A 142 1.93 -9.35 17.44
N VAL A 143 2.15 -8.06 17.18
CA VAL A 143 1.76 -7.44 15.91
C VAL A 143 2.62 -7.99 14.77
N GLY A 144 3.93 -8.17 14.99
CA GLY A 144 4.85 -8.80 14.06
C GLY A 144 4.42 -10.21 13.66
N GLU A 145 4.17 -11.09 14.63
CA GLU A 145 3.71 -12.47 14.38
C GLU A 145 2.40 -12.52 13.59
N ARG A 146 1.46 -11.62 13.91
CA ARG A 146 0.20 -11.54 13.17
C ARG A 146 0.43 -11.12 11.72
N PHE A 147 1.27 -10.13 11.50
CA PHE A 147 1.58 -9.63 10.16
C PHE A 147 2.31 -10.69 9.32
N GLU A 148 3.29 -11.40 9.88
CA GLU A 148 3.96 -12.52 9.24
C GLU A 148 2.96 -13.64 8.87
N GLY A 149 2.08 -14.01 9.81
CA GLY A 149 1.02 -14.99 9.54
C GLY A 149 0.03 -14.55 8.45
N GLU A 150 -0.26 -13.25 8.33
CA GLU A 150 -1.08 -12.70 7.24
C GLU A 150 -0.32 -12.68 5.91
N LEU A 151 0.97 -12.37 5.91
CA LEU A 151 1.84 -12.44 4.73
C LEU A 151 1.94 -13.87 4.18
N ASP A 152 2.16 -14.86 5.04
CA ASP A 152 2.27 -16.26 4.63
C ASP A 152 0.95 -16.78 4.03
N LYS A 153 -0.19 -16.42 4.64
CA LYS A 153 -1.52 -16.72 4.07
C LYS A 153 -1.71 -16.06 2.71
N SER A 154 -1.27 -14.81 2.56
CA SER A 154 -1.37 -14.07 1.29
C SER A 154 -0.50 -14.72 0.21
N ARG A 155 0.74 -15.08 0.53
CA ARG A 155 1.67 -15.81 -0.36
C ARG A 155 1.08 -17.15 -0.80
N ALA A 156 0.60 -17.97 0.14
CA ALA A 156 -0.02 -19.25 -0.17
C ALA A 156 -1.24 -19.11 -1.09
N ARG A 157 -2.06 -18.06 -0.89
CA ARG A 157 -3.19 -17.75 -1.80
C ARG A 157 -2.73 -17.35 -3.19
N ALA A 158 -1.69 -16.52 -3.28
CA ALA A 158 -1.12 -16.08 -4.55
C ALA A 158 -0.54 -17.27 -5.35
N GLU A 159 0.22 -18.15 -4.67
CA GLU A 159 0.76 -19.38 -5.26
C GLU A 159 -0.35 -20.32 -5.74
N ALA A 160 -1.37 -20.55 -4.92
CA ALA A 160 -2.52 -21.37 -5.32
C ALA A 160 -3.27 -20.78 -6.53
N ALA A 161 -3.41 -19.44 -6.60
CA ALA A 161 -4.02 -18.77 -7.74
C ALA A 161 -3.16 -18.92 -9.02
N GLN A 162 -1.84 -18.79 -8.89
CA GLN A 162 -0.89 -18.99 -9.99
C GLN A 162 -0.96 -20.43 -10.52
N GLN A 163 -0.96 -21.44 -9.65
CA GLN A 163 -1.07 -22.85 -10.03
C GLN A 163 -2.38 -23.11 -10.81
N ARG A 164 -3.51 -22.63 -10.29
CA ARG A 164 -4.82 -22.75 -10.98
C ARG A 164 -4.82 -22.06 -12.34
N ALA A 165 -4.15 -20.91 -12.47
CA ALA A 165 -4.03 -20.22 -13.74
C ALA A 165 -3.19 -21.04 -14.75
N GLN A 166 -2.08 -21.63 -14.30
CA GLN A 166 -1.25 -22.52 -15.12
C GLN A 166 -2.02 -23.75 -15.59
N GLU A 167 -2.78 -24.40 -14.69
CA GLU A 167 -3.65 -25.54 -15.03
C GLU A 167 -4.68 -25.17 -16.11
N LYS A 168 -5.36 -24.02 -15.97
CA LYS A 168 -6.34 -23.54 -16.95
C LYS A 168 -5.71 -23.24 -18.31
N ILE A 169 -4.50 -22.67 -18.33
CA ILE A 169 -3.76 -22.42 -19.58
C ILE A 169 -3.38 -23.74 -20.25
N ALA A 170 -2.91 -24.72 -19.47
CA ALA A 170 -2.58 -26.05 -19.98
C ALA A 170 -3.83 -26.74 -20.57
N GLU A 171 -4.96 -26.70 -19.87
CA GLU A 171 -6.22 -27.24 -20.34
C GLU A 171 -6.71 -26.54 -21.63
N ALA A 172 -6.68 -25.20 -21.67
CA ALA A 172 -7.06 -24.44 -22.86
C ALA A 172 -6.17 -24.79 -24.06
N THR A 173 -4.86 -24.95 -23.84
CA THR A 173 -3.90 -25.36 -24.86
C THR A 173 -4.24 -26.75 -25.41
N GLN A 174 -4.58 -27.71 -24.54
CA GLN A 174 -5.02 -29.04 -24.97
C GLN A 174 -6.33 -28.99 -25.77
N ARG A 175 -7.30 -28.19 -25.33
CA ARG A 175 -8.57 -28.01 -26.04
C ARG A 175 -8.36 -27.40 -27.43
N LEU A 176 -7.50 -26.39 -27.55
CA LEU A 176 -7.13 -25.80 -28.84
C LEU A 176 -6.43 -26.80 -29.76
N ALA A 177 -5.52 -27.61 -29.23
CA ALA A 177 -4.85 -28.66 -30.00
C ALA A 177 -5.86 -29.71 -30.52
N ARG A 178 -6.83 -30.13 -29.70
CA ARG A 178 -7.92 -31.03 -30.13
C ARG A 178 -8.81 -30.39 -31.19
N ALA A 179 -9.19 -29.13 -31.02
CA ALA A 179 -10.00 -28.40 -31.98
C ALA A 179 -9.30 -28.28 -33.35
N ARG A 180 -7.99 -28.02 -33.37
CA ARG A 180 -7.19 -28.02 -34.61
C ARG A 180 -7.21 -29.38 -35.29
N LYS A 181 -6.92 -30.46 -34.57
CA LYS A 181 -6.99 -31.84 -35.12
C LYS A 181 -8.36 -32.17 -35.73
N LEU A 182 -9.44 -31.76 -35.06
CA LEU A 182 -10.80 -31.96 -35.58
C LEU A 182 -11.07 -31.12 -36.84
N ALA A 183 -10.58 -29.87 -36.87
CA ALA A 183 -10.69 -29.00 -38.04
C ALA A 183 -9.91 -29.56 -39.24
N ASP A 184 -8.69 -30.05 -39.01
CA ASP A 184 -7.85 -30.69 -40.04
C ASP A 184 -8.54 -31.94 -40.58
N ALA A 185 -9.05 -32.82 -39.72
CA ALA A 185 -9.80 -34.01 -40.13
C ALA A 185 -11.09 -33.66 -40.91
N ALA A 186 -11.81 -32.61 -40.51
CA ALA A 186 -12.98 -32.13 -41.24
C ALA A 186 -12.60 -31.57 -42.62
N ALA A 187 -11.48 -30.86 -42.72
CA ALA A 187 -10.95 -30.34 -43.98
C ALA A 187 -10.54 -31.48 -44.93
N GLU A 188 -9.83 -32.49 -44.43
CA GLU A 188 -9.46 -33.70 -45.19
C GLU A 188 -10.71 -34.44 -45.69
N ALA A 189 -11.72 -34.63 -44.83
CA ALA A 189 -12.97 -35.27 -45.21
C ALA A 189 -13.74 -34.47 -46.29
N ALA A 190 -13.76 -33.14 -46.19
CA ALA A 190 -14.38 -32.28 -47.18
C ALA A 190 -13.63 -32.32 -48.52
N GLN A 191 -12.30 -32.34 -48.51
CA GLN A 191 -11.47 -32.51 -49.72
C GLN A 191 -11.73 -33.86 -50.37
N ALA A 192 -11.71 -34.96 -49.61
CA ALA A 192 -12.01 -36.30 -50.12
C ALA A 192 -13.42 -36.40 -50.71
N ALA A 193 -14.42 -35.78 -50.08
CA ALA A 193 -15.78 -35.72 -50.61
C ALA A 193 -15.86 -34.91 -51.92
N ALA A 194 -15.14 -33.79 -52.01
CA ALA A 194 -15.07 -32.98 -53.22
C ALA A 194 -14.37 -33.72 -54.37
N GLU A 195 -13.28 -34.43 -54.10
CA GLU A 195 -12.59 -35.28 -55.08
C GLU A 195 -13.46 -36.43 -55.55
N ALA A 196 -14.16 -37.12 -54.65
CA ALA A 196 -15.11 -38.17 -55.00
C ALA A 196 -16.27 -37.64 -55.86
N ALA A 197 -16.78 -36.44 -55.56
CA ALA A 197 -17.79 -35.77 -56.36
C ALA A 197 -17.26 -35.40 -57.76
N ARG A 198 -16.03 -34.89 -57.86
CA ARG A 198 -15.35 -34.62 -59.14
C ARG A 198 -15.17 -35.90 -59.96
N GLY A 199 -14.67 -36.97 -59.35
CA GLY A 199 -14.50 -38.27 -60.01
C GLY A 199 -15.82 -38.81 -60.56
N LYS A 200 -16.91 -38.73 -59.78
CA LYS A 200 -18.26 -39.10 -60.27
C LYS A 200 -18.74 -38.21 -61.41
N ALA A 201 -18.50 -36.91 -61.33
CA ALA A 201 -18.87 -35.98 -62.40
C ALA A 201 -18.09 -36.27 -63.69
N GLU A 202 -16.79 -36.58 -63.59
CA GLU A 202 -15.95 -37.00 -64.72
C GLU A 202 -16.40 -38.34 -65.31
N GLU A 203 -16.76 -39.33 -64.47
CA GLU A 203 -17.30 -40.61 -64.92
C GLU A 203 -18.64 -40.44 -65.67
N LEU A 204 -19.56 -39.62 -65.13
CA LEU A 204 -20.82 -39.29 -65.79
C LEU A 204 -20.58 -38.57 -67.12
N ALA A 205 -19.67 -37.58 -67.14
CA ALA A 205 -19.30 -36.88 -68.37
C ALA A 205 -18.70 -37.83 -69.41
N ALA A 206 -17.79 -38.73 -69.00
CA ALA A 206 -17.23 -39.75 -69.89
C ALA A 206 -18.30 -40.74 -70.39
N GLY A 207 -19.25 -41.12 -69.53
CA GLY A 207 -20.41 -41.94 -69.87
C GLY A 207 -21.33 -41.26 -70.88
N GLU A 208 -21.59 -39.96 -70.73
CA GLU A 208 -22.35 -39.14 -71.68
C GLU A 208 -21.62 -38.97 -73.01
N VAL A 209 -20.31 -38.74 -72.99
CA VAL A 209 -19.49 -38.70 -74.21
C VAL A 209 -19.57 -40.04 -74.95
N ARG A 210 -19.45 -41.19 -74.25
CA ARG A 210 -19.64 -42.51 -74.88
C ARG A 210 -21.05 -42.71 -75.42
N ARG A 211 -22.08 -42.31 -74.67
CA ARG A 211 -23.49 -42.40 -75.09
C ARG A 211 -23.84 -41.49 -76.26
N THR A 212 -23.15 -40.37 -76.43
CA THR A 212 -23.35 -39.43 -77.55
C THR A 212 -22.45 -39.74 -78.76
N ALA A 213 -21.29 -40.36 -78.54
CA ALA A 213 -20.42 -40.86 -79.60
C ALA A 213 -21.04 -42.06 -80.34
N ALA A 214 -21.62 -43.02 -79.64
CA ALA A 214 -22.25 -44.21 -80.25
C ALA A 214 -23.34 -43.89 -81.30
N PRO A 215 -24.31 -42.98 -81.08
CA PRO A 215 -25.29 -42.59 -82.09
C PRO A 215 -24.67 -41.71 -83.18
N LYS A 216 -23.63 -40.92 -82.90
CA LYS A 216 -22.91 -40.16 -83.93
C LYS A 216 -22.13 -41.09 -84.86
N GLU A 217 -21.49 -42.13 -84.35
CA GLU A 217 -20.83 -43.17 -85.14
C GLU A 217 -21.85 -44.02 -85.92
N ARG A 218 -22.98 -44.39 -85.31
CA ARG A 218 -24.08 -45.06 -86.03
C ARG A 218 -24.65 -44.18 -87.13
N ARG A 219 -24.87 -42.89 -86.89
CA ARG A 219 -25.30 -41.93 -87.93
C ARG A 219 -24.23 -41.72 -88.99
N ALA A 220 -22.94 -41.73 -88.65
CA ALA A 220 -21.85 -41.67 -89.62
C ALA A 220 -21.79 -42.95 -90.46
N ALA A 221 -22.03 -44.12 -89.87
CA ALA A 221 -22.12 -45.40 -90.57
C ALA A 221 -23.38 -45.50 -91.45
N GLU A 222 -24.54 -45.05 -90.97
CA GLU A 222 -25.77 -44.92 -91.76
C GLU A 222 -25.60 -43.91 -92.88
N ALA A 223 -25.00 -42.76 -92.63
CA ALA A 223 -24.70 -41.76 -93.66
C ALA A 223 -23.78 -42.36 -94.74
N LYS A 224 -22.75 -43.13 -94.36
CA LYS A 224 -21.91 -43.87 -95.33
C LYS A 224 -22.71 -44.95 -96.07
N ALA A 225 -23.65 -45.65 -95.43
CA ALA A 225 -24.50 -46.65 -96.07
C ALA A 225 -25.52 -46.02 -97.04
N VAL A 226 -26.09 -44.87 -96.69
CA VAL A 226 -26.96 -44.06 -97.55
C VAL A 226 -26.15 -43.51 -98.71
N GLN A 227 -24.94 -42.99 -98.49
CA GLN A 227 -24.04 -42.54 -99.56
C GLN A 227 -23.69 -43.68 -100.53
N LYS A 228 -23.48 -44.91 -100.02
CA LYS A 228 -23.25 -46.10 -100.84
C LYS A 228 -24.50 -46.52 -101.64
N LYS A 229 -25.70 -46.40 -101.05
CA LYS A 229 -26.98 -46.62 -101.75
C LYS A 229 -27.27 -45.55 -102.80
N VAL A 230 -26.95 -44.28 -102.53
CA VAL A 230 -27.10 -43.16 -103.48
C VAL A 230 -26.10 -43.29 -104.63
N ALA A 231 -24.87 -43.72 -104.36
CA ALA A 231 -23.89 -44.05 -105.41
C ALA A 231 -24.37 -45.23 -106.29
N GLY A 232 -25.02 -46.24 -105.70
CA GLY A 232 -25.62 -47.36 -106.43
C GLY A 232 -26.88 -46.98 -107.23
N SER A 233 -27.70 -46.04 -106.73
CA SER A 233 -28.90 -45.56 -107.42
C SER A 233 -28.58 -44.53 -108.52
N GLY A 234 -27.58 -43.68 -108.31
CA GLY A 234 -27.04 -42.75 -109.31
C GLY A 234 -26.47 -43.48 -110.53
N ALA A 235 -25.82 -44.64 -110.34
CA ALA A 235 -25.36 -45.50 -111.42
C ALA A 235 -26.49 -46.14 -112.25
N LYS A 236 -27.70 -46.27 -111.67
CA LYS A 236 -28.88 -46.84 -112.35
C LYS A 236 -29.67 -45.79 -113.13
N VAL A 237 -29.74 -44.55 -112.62
CA VAL A 237 -30.37 -43.41 -113.31
C VAL A 237 -29.52 -42.87 -114.45
N ALA A 238 -28.18 -42.86 -114.32
CA ALA A 238 -27.27 -42.48 -115.40
C ALA A 238 -27.31 -43.43 -116.61
N ARG A 239 -27.61 -44.73 -116.40
CA ARG A 239 -27.81 -45.71 -117.49
C ARG A 239 -29.17 -45.60 -118.18
N GLN A 240 -30.16 -44.96 -117.54
CA GLN A 240 -31.51 -44.80 -118.11
C GLN A 240 -31.69 -43.47 -118.88
N MET A 241 -30.78 -42.51 -118.70
CA MET A 241 -30.81 -41.21 -119.39
C MET A 241 -29.87 -41.12 -120.61
N SER A 242 -29.06 -42.15 -120.88
CA SER A 242 -28.14 -42.19 -122.02
C SER A 242 -28.73 -42.79 -123.31
N SER A 243 -29.99 -43.24 -123.32
CA SER A 243 -30.69 -43.68 -124.52
C SER A 243 -31.66 -42.63 -125.04
N GLY A 244 -31.22 -41.85 -126.04
CA GLY A 244 -32.11 -41.20 -127.00
C GLY A 244 -32.79 -39.90 -126.55
N ARG A 245 -32.04 -38.79 -126.53
CA ARG A 245 -32.63 -37.45 -126.71
C ARG A 245 -31.88 -36.68 -127.79
N THR A 246 -32.56 -36.42 -128.90
CA THR A 246 -32.03 -35.76 -130.08
C THR A 246 -31.88 -34.25 -129.87
N ASP A 247 -30.95 -33.62 -130.59
CA ASP A 247 -30.55 -32.20 -130.47
C ASP A 247 -31.68 -31.19 -130.73
N GLN A 248 -32.87 -31.67 -131.10
CA GLN A 248 -34.09 -30.90 -131.28
C GLN A 248 -34.83 -30.61 -129.96
N ASP A 249 -34.69 -31.50 -128.97
CA ASP A 249 -35.42 -31.45 -127.68
C ASP A 249 -34.83 -30.44 -126.69
N LEU A 250 -33.56 -30.06 -126.85
CA LEU A 250 -32.92 -29.05 -126.01
C LEU A 250 -33.39 -27.63 -126.36
N ARG A 251 -33.73 -27.35 -127.63
CA ARG A 251 -34.13 -26.00 -128.06
C ARG A 251 -35.53 -25.60 -127.56
N SER A 252 -36.42 -26.57 -127.36
CA SER A 252 -37.77 -26.38 -126.84
C SER A 252 -37.80 -26.09 -125.34
N MET A 253 -36.81 -26.54 -124.57
CA MET A 253 -36.76 -26.35 -123.11
C MET A 253 -36.73 -24.87 -122.71
N THR A 254 -37.48 -24.52 -121.69
CA THR A 254 -37.49 -23.18 -121.11
C THR A 254 -36.17 -22.91 -120.35
N LYS A 255 -35.83 -21.64 -120.14
CA LYS A 255 -34.61 -21.26 -119.40
C LYS A 255 -34.49 -21.95 -118.02
N PRO A 256 -35.53 -22.05 -117.18
CA PRO A 256 -35.41 -22.74 -115.88
C PRO A 256 -35.10 -24.24 -116.03
N GLU A 257 -35.73 -24.94 -116.98
CA GLU A 257 -35.46 -26.37 -117.20
C GLU A 257 -34.01 -26.62 -117.66
N LEU A 258 -33.42 -25.67 -118.38
CA LEU A 258 -32.00 -25.72 -118.76
C LEU A 258 -31.06 -25.43 -117.58
N VAL A 259 -31.51 -24.66 -116.59
CA VAL A 259 -30.74 -24.41 -115.35
C VAL A 259 -30.71 -25.67 -114.50
N ASP A 260 -31.85 -26.33 -114.31
CA ASP A 260 -31.93 -27.58 -113.56
C ASP A 260 -31.12 -28.69 -114.22
N LEU A 261 -31.20 -28.81 -115.55
CA LEU A 261 -30.41 -29.77 -116.31
C LEU A 261 -28.90 -29.48 -116.24
N ALA A 262 -28.50 -28.20 -116.27
CA ALA A 262 -27.12 -27.80 -116.08
C ALA A 262 -26.62 -28.13 -114.66
N GLY A 263 -27.44 -27.92 -113.62
CA GLY A 263 -27.13 -28.29 -112.24
C GLY A 263 -26.96 -29.81 -112.07
N ALA A 264 -27.83 -30.62 -112.68
CA ALA A 264 -27.70 -32.08 -112.67
C ALA A 264 -26.42 -32.58 -113.36
N LEU A 265 -25.93 -31.85 -114.37
CA LEU A 265 -24.67 -32.14 -115.07
C LEU A 265 -23.43 -31.51 -114.39
N GLY A 266 -23.59 -30.89 -113.21
CA GLY A 266 -22.51 -30.26 -112.47
C GLY A 266 -21.97 -28.97 -113.12
N VAL A 267 -22.75 -28.33 -113.99
CA VAL A 267 -22.41 -27.04 -114.59
C VAL A 267 -22.91 -25.93 -113.66
N GLU A 268 -21.98 -25.16 -113.13
CA GLU A 268 -22.28 -24.01 -112.26
C GLU A 268 -22.99 -22.92 -113.08
N THR A 269 -24.30 -22.75 -112.87
CA THR A 269 -25.10 -21.75 -113.60
C THR A 269 -25.07 -20.41 -112.87
N ARG A 270 -24.68 -19.35 -113.57
CA ARG A 270 -24.82 -17.97 -113.07
C ARG A 270 -26.19 -17.44 -113.49
N SER A 271 -26.91 -16.78 -112.60
CA SER A 271 -28.28 -16.28 -112.83
C SER A 271 -28.42 -15.39 -114.10
N SER A 272 -27.32 -14.76 -114.53
CA SER A 272 -27.21 -13.91 -115.70
C SER A 272 -27.09 -14.64 -117.05
N MET A 273 -26.96 -15.97 -117.08
CA MET A 273 -26.84 -16.69 -118.37
C MET A 273 -28.13 -16.61 -119.18
N ASN A 274 -28.01 -16.32 -120.47
CA ASN A 274 -29.14 -16.39 -121.40
C ASN A 274 -29.40 -17.84 -121.85
N LYS A 275 -30.60 -18.12 -122.40
CA LYS A 275 -31.01 -19.47 -122.82
C LYS A 275 -30.01 -20.12 -123.81
N GLN A 276 -29.43 -19.32 -124.71
CA GLN A 276 -28.42 -19.78 -125.68
C GLN A 276 -27.10 -20.21 -125.00
N GLN A 277 -26.66 -19.47 -123.97
CA GLN A 277 -25.46 -19.81 -123.19
C GLN A 277 -25.66 -21.08 -122.36
N LEU A 278 -26.83 -21.26 -121.75
CA LEU A 278 -27.18 -22.49 -121.04
C LEU A 278 -27.20 -23.69 -121.99
N LEU A 279 -27.77 -23.55 -123.19
CA LEU A 279 -27.74 -24.62 -124.20
C LEU A 279 -26.33 -25.01 -124.61
N ARG A 280 -25.43 -24.03 -124.80
CA ARG A 280 -24.02 -24.31 -125.12
C ARG A 280 -23.30 -24.99 -123.95
N ALA A 281 -23.55 -24.55 -122.72
CA ALA A 281 -22.93 -25.12 -121.53
C ALA A 281 -23.40 -26.55 -121.29
N VAL A 282 -24.71 -26.80 -121.35
CA VAL A 282 -25.31 -28.14 -121.28
C VAL A 282 -24.79 -29.04 -122.39
N ARG A 283 -24.73 -28.57 -123.65
CA ARG A 283 -24.16 -29.35 -124.77
C ARG A 283 -22.69 -29.69 -124.54
N ARG A 284 -21.90 -28.75 -124.01
CA ARG A 284 -20.47 -28.97 -123.74
C ARG A 284 -20.27 -29.97 -122.61
N ALA A 285 -21.07 -29.91 -121.57
CA ALA A 285 -21.05 -30.86 -120.46
C ALA A 285 -21.53 -32.25 -120.88
N ALA A 286 -22.63 -32.33 -121.64
CA ALA A 286 -23.16 -33.58 -122.18
C ALA A 286 -22.14 -34.28 -123.11
N ARG A 287 -21.38 -33.55 -123.93
CA ARG A 287 -20.27 -34.12 -124.72
C ARG A 287 -19.06 -34.55 -123.91
N LYS A 288 -18.88 -34.04 -122.69
CA LYS A 288 -17.79 -34.42 -121.79
C LYS A 288 -18.17 -35.63 -120.92
N ALA A 289 -19.47 -35.89 -120.76
CA ALA A 289 -20.03 -36.99 -119.99
C ALA A 289 -20.40 -38.23 -120.84
N ALA A 290 -20.39 -38.09 -122.17
CA ALA A 290 -20.40 -39.19 -123.14
C ALA A 290 -18.97 -39.60 -123.47
#